data_AF-A0A936CQA9-F1
#
_entry.id   AF-A0A936CQA9-F1
#
_cell.length_a   1.000
_cell.length_b   1.000
_cell.length_c   1.000
_cell.angle_alpha   90.00
_cell.angle_beta   90.00
_cell.angle_gamma   90.00
#
_symmetry.space_group_name_H-M   'P 1'
#
loop_
_entity.id
_entity.type
_entity.pdbx_description
1 polymer ?
#
loop_
_entity_poly.entity_id
_entity_poly.type
_entity_poly.pdbx_seq_one_letter_code
_entity_poly.pdbx_strand_id
1 'polypeptide(L)'
;MLTQVRQSDGMSSGRIECLDGLRGVAAIWVLVGHALLLCGWRLPVLARPDLAVDLFMMLSGFLMVFQYTQRKAVEPWHRPRTWCLFWTRRFFRIAPLYYVLLAIALLAGPNLGAYRDEIAQALPQTGTVTARYLDQSWQNVIAHLTFVFGFDPYFSYSTPLPDWSIGLEMAFYAAFPCLMIAAGRFGFPTTAIVISGACLLASLLFSDFFRSFKQPSLLAIKLPIFWAGMLVAASLNAGGRQRWVLICSALLLCLLPVRGGGSAPLELAMRVANLAGISLLVHAGHLPQGSRLGRTAR
;
A
#
# COMPACT_ATOMS: atom_id res chain seq x y z
N MET A 1 11.11 -39.69 -24.51
CA MET A 1 11.02 -38.22 -24.65
C MET A 1 9.95 -37.74 -23.67
N LEU A 2 10.31 -37.65 -22.38
CA LEU A 2 9.39 -37.27 -21.31
C LEU A 2 9.73 -35.83 -20.88
N THR A 3 8.74 -34.98 -21.07
CA THR A 3 8.75 -33.54 -20.82
C THR A 3 9.08 -33.26 -19.35
N GLN A 4 10.25 -32.68 -19.10
CA GLN A 4 10.63 -32.14 -17.80
C GLN A 4 9.60 -31.08 -17.40
N VAL A 5 8.83 -31.37 -16.35
CA VAL A 5 8.09 -30.35 -15.60
C VAL A 5 9.11 -29.39 -15.03
N ARG A 6 9.19 -28.20 -15.62
CA ARG A 6 10.02 -27.09 -15.14
C ARG A 6 9.60 -26.78 -13.71
N GLN A 7 10.36 -27.26 -12.73
CA GLN A 7 10.28 -26.79 -11.35
C GLN A 7 10.44 -25.27 -11.40
N SER A 8 9.38 -24.54 -11.04
CA SER A 8 9.51 -23.12 -10.77
C SER A 8 10.45 -23.00 -9.57
N ASP A 9 11.67 -22.50 -9.79
CA ASP A 9 12.56 -22.09 -8.71
C ASP A 9 11.81 -21.13 -7.80
N GLY A 10 11.27 -21.64 -6.70
CA GLY A 10 10.58 -20.84 -5.70
C GLY A 10 11.54 -19.77 -5.20
N MET A 11 11.04 -18.56 -5.00
CA MET A 11 11.83 -17.52 -4.33
C MET A 11 12.41 -18.09 -3.03
N SER A 12 13.74 -18.03 -2.89
CA SER A 12 14.42 -18.47 -1.66
C SER A 12 13.90 -17.69 -0.44
N SER A 13 13.77 -18.36 0.72
CA SER A 13 13.26 -17.78 1.99
C SER A 13 13.84 -16.39 2.29
N GLY A 14 15.15 -16.23 2.13
CA GLY A 14 15.85 -14.96 2.37
C GLY A 14 15.35 -13.77 1.54
N ARG A 15 14.72 -13.98 0.39
CA ARG A 15 14.14 -12.88 -0.41
C ARG A 15 12.82 -12.37 0.14
N ILE A 16 12.02 -13.26 0.73
CA ILE A 16 10.79 -12.85 1.42
C ILE A 16 11.18 -12.06 2.67
N GLU A 17 12.21 -12.53 3.39
CA GLU A 17 12.78 -11.83 4.55
C GLU A 17 13.28 -10.43 4.18
N CYS A 18 13.93 -10.23 3.02
CA CYS A 18 14.33 -8.90 2.55
C CYS A 18 13.12 -7.96 2.32
N LEU A 19 11.99 -8.47 1.84
CA LEU A 19 10.78 -7.67 1.66
C LEU A 19 10.14 -7.26 2.99
N ASP A 20 10.23 -8.13 4.01
CA ASP A 20 9.82 -7.78 5.37
C ASP A 20 10.81 -6.79 6.01
N GLY A 21 12.11 -6.92 5.73
CA GLY A 21 13.11 -5.91 6.09
C GLY A 21 12.81 -4.54 5.48
N LEU A 22 12.37 -4.49 4.21
CA LEU A 22 12.00 -3.26 3.52
C LEU A 22 10.78 -2.57 4.16
N ARG A 23 9.82 -3.35 4.69
CA ARG A 23 8.73 -2.80 5.52
C ARG A 23 9.24 -2.23 6.83
N GLY A 24 10.20 -2.89 7.48
CA GLY A 24 10.85 -2.36 8.69
C GLY A 24 11.52 -1.01 8.44
N VAL A 25 12.28 -0.89 7.33
CA VAL A 25 12.89 0.38 6.91
C VAL A 25 11.82 1.44 6.63
N ALA A 26 10.74 1.08 5.93
CA ALA A 26 9.63 2.00 5.68
C ALA A 26 8.96 2.47 6.98
N ALA A 27 8.78 1.59 7.98
CA ALA A 27 8.22 1.96 9.29
C ALA A 27 9.11 2.96 10.04
N ILE A 28 10.42 2.73 10.03
CA ILE A 28 11.40 3.65 10.63
C ILE A 28 11.35 5.01 9.91
N TRP A 29 11.28 5.00 8.58
CA TRP A 29 11.14 6.23 7.82
C TRP A 29 9.84 6.97 8.16
N VAL A 30 8.70 6.30 8.30
CA VAL A 30 7.46 6.94 8.76
C VAL A 30 7.64 7.58 10.14
N LEU A 31 8.27 6.89 11.09
CA LEU A 31 8.52 7.41 12.44
C LEU A 31 9.42 8.66 12.40
N VAL A 32 10.56 8.56 11.72
CA VAL A 32 11.52 9.67 11.58
C VAL A 32 10.88 10.84 10.85
N GLY A 33 10.10 10.59 9.80
CA GLY A 33 9.42 11.63 9.05
C GLY A 33 8.42 12.42 9.89
N HIS A 34 7.62 11.74 10.73
CA HIS A 34 6.74 12.43 11.68
C HIS A 34 7.52 13.19 12.75
N ALA A 35 8.62 12.64 13.29
CA ALA A 35 9.46 13.34 14.25
C ALA A 35 10.04 14.62 13.66
N LEU A 36 10.56 14.58 12.42
CA LEU A 36 11.06 15.75 11.71
C LEU A 36 9.96 16.80 11.51
N LEU A 37 8.75 16.39 11.09
CA LEU A 37 7.62 17.30 10.92
C LEU A 37 7.22 17.97 12.24
N LEU A 38 7.16 17.22 13.35
CA LEU A 38 6.78 17.72 14.67
C LEU A 38 7.87 18.61 15.30
N CYS A 39 9.13 18.45 14.92
CA CYS A 39 10.23 19.33 15.33
C CYS A 39 10.45 20.52 14.37
N GLY A 40 9.63 20.65 13.31
CA GLY A 40 9.73 21.75 12.34
C GLY A 40 10.81 21.59 11.25
N TRP A 41 11.42 20.41 11.14
CA TRP A 41 12.44 20.11 10.13
C TRP A 41 11.80 19.70 8.80
N ARG A 42 12.39 20.14 7.68
CA ARG A 42 11.84 19.94 6.32
C ARG A 42 12.86 19.35 5.35
N LEU A 43 13.35 18.14 5.66
CA LEU A 43 14.20 17.39 4.74
C LEU A 43 13.36 16.85 3.55
N PRO A 44 13.76 17.07 2.29
CA PRO A 44 12.90 16.81 1.12
C PRO A 44 12.31 15.40 1.03
N VAL A 45 13.08 14.38 1.41
CA VAL A 45 12.67 12.97 1.35
C VAL A 45 12.32 12.43 2.74
N LEU A 46 13.21 12.63 3.72
CA LEU A 46 13.02 12.04 5.06
C LEU A 46 11.82 12.62 5.81
N ALA A 47 11.49 13.91 5.62
CA ALA A 47 10.33 14.54 6.26
C ALA A 47 9.00 14.33 5.48
N ARG A 48 8.96 13.37 4.56
CA ARG A 48 7.78 13.00 3.76
C ARG A 48 7.34 11.56 4.07
N PRO A 49 6.68 11.31 5.21
CA PRO A 49 6.26 9.97 5.61
C PRO A 49 5.26 9.34 4.63
N ASP A 50 4.54 10.16 3.85
CA ASP A 50 3.65 9.71 2.79
C ASP A 50 4.35 8.89 1.68
N LEU A 51 5.62 9.20 1.39
CA LEU A 51 6.43 8.47 0.41
C LEU A 51 6.77 7.04 0.90
N ALA A 52 7.00 6.89 2.20
CA ALA A 52 7.20 5.58 2.82
C ALA A 52 5.91 4.74 2.80
N VAL A 53 4.75 5.39 2.95
CA VAL A 53 3.46 4.70 2.85
C VAL A 53 3.20 4.18 1.43
N ASP A 54 3.61 4.91 0.38
CA ASP A 54 3.52 4.41 -1.00
C ASP A 54 4.28 3.08 -1.19
N LEU A 55 5.44 2.93 -0.54
CA LEU A 55 6.18 1.68 -0.52
C LEU A 55 5.41 0.57 0.21
N PHE A 56 4.77 0.86 1.35
CA PHE A 56 3.91 -0.11 2.04
C PHE A 56 2.74 -0.58 1.16
N MET A 57 2.08 0.33 0.43
CA MET A 57 0.95 -0.02 -0.42
C MET A 57 1.39 -0.92 -1.59
N MET A 58 2.53 -0.59 -2.21
CA MET A 58 3.09 -1.41 -3.28
C MET A 58 3.51 -2.80 -2.78
N LEU A 59 4.20 -2.88 -1.63
CA LEU A 59 4.58 -4.15 -1.02
C LEU A 59 3.37 -5.00 -0.61
N SER A 60 2.30 -4.35 -0.14
CA SER A 60 1.06 -5.03 0.23
C SER A 60 0.40 -5.70 -0.98
N GLY A 61 0.29 -4.98 -2.10
CA GLY A 61 -0.23 -5.55 -3.35
C GLY A 61 0.63 -6.70 -3.88
N PHE A 62 1.95 -6.54 -3.85
CA PHE A 62 2.89 -7.60 -4.23
C PHE A 62 2.68 -8.86 -3.36
N LEU A 63 2.72 -8.71 -2.04
CA LEU A 63 2.68 -9.85 -1.14
C LEU A 63 1.33 -10.56 -1.15
N MET A 64 0.23 -9.86 -1.39
CA MET A 64 -1.07 -10.51 -1.51
C MET A 64 -1.17 -11.42 -2.74
N VAL A 65 -0.73 -10.95 -3.91
CA VAL A 65 -0.71 -11.77 -5.13
C VAL A 65 0.27 -12.92 -4.99
N PHE A 66 1.44 -12.66 -4.41
CA PHE A 66 2.46 -13.68 -4.19
C PHE A 66 1.95 -14.80 -3.25
N GLN A 67 1.43 -14.44 -2.07
CA GLN A 67 0.87 -15.40 -1.11
C GLN A 67 -0.31 -16.18 -1.69
N TYR A 68 -1.21 -15.48 -2.41
CA TYR A 68 -2.32 -16.15 -3.07
C TYR A 68 -1.82 -17.16 -4.11
N THR A 69 -0.84 -16.79 -4.92
CA THR A 69 -0.34 -17.68 -5.99
C THR A 69 0.24 -18.97 -5.44
N GLN A 70 0.85 -18.95 -4.25
CA GLN A 70 1.31 -20.15 -3.56
C GLN A 70 0.17 -21.01 -3.00
N ARG A 71 -0.95 -20.39 -2.60
CA ARG A 71 -2.07 -21.08 -1.94
C ARG A 71 -3.22 -21.43 -2.88
N LYS A 72 -3.25 -20.90 -4.10
CA LYS A 72 -4.40 -21.00 -5.03
C LYS A 72 -4.85 -22.43 -5.34
N ALA A 73 -3.96 -23.43 -5.25
CA ALA A 73 -4.31 -24.84 -5.47
C ALA A 73 -5.22 -25.39 -4.35
N VAL A 74 -5.05 -24.91 -3.12
CA VAL A 74 -5.80 -25.35 -1.93
C VAL A 74 -6.93 -24.37 -1.60
N GLU A 75 -6.67 -23.06 -1.73
CA GLU A 75 -7.56 -21.96 -1.40
C GLU A 75 -7.87 -21.12 -2.66
N PRO A 76 -8.67 -21.62 -3.63
CA PRO A 76 -8.97 -20.88 -4.86
C PRO A 76 -10.07 -19.81 -4.67
N TRP A 77 -10.01 -18.72 -5.44
CA TRP A 77 -10.99 -17.62 -5.35
C TRP A 77 -12.41 -17.97 -5.79
N HIS A 78 -12.66 -19.07 -6.51
CA HIS A 78 -14.04 -19.45 -6.87
C HIS A 78 -14.85 -20.01 -5.68
N ARG A 79 -14.21 -20.24 -4.53
CA ARG A 79 -14.88 -20.74 -3.32
C ARG A 79 -15.12 -19.60 -2.32
N PRO A 80 -16.36 -19.31 -1.92
CA PRO A 80 -16.66 -18.27 -0.92
C PRO A 80 -15.93 -18.46 0.41
N ARG A 81 -15.71 -19.72 0.82
CA ARG A 81 -14.94 -20.05 2.04
C ARG A 81 -13.53 -19.45 2.04
N THR A 82 -12.88 -19.40 0.88
CA THR A 82 -11.55 -18.78 0.72
C THR A 82 -11.58 -17.29 1.08
N TRP A 83 -12.66 -16.60 0.71
CA TRP A 83 -12.84 -15.16 0.94
C TRP A 83 -13.02 -14.88 2.42
N CYS A 84 -13.95 -15.61 3.05
CA CYS A 84 -14.18 -15.50 4.50
C CYS A 84 -12.89 -15.76 5.28
N LEU A 85 -12.17 -16.85 4.96
CA LEU A 85 -10.93 -17.19 5.64
C LEU A 85 -9.83 -16.15 5.44
N PHE A 86 -9.72 -15.60 4.22
CA PHE A 86 -8.78 -14.53 3.90
C PHE A 86 -9.10 -13.25 4.71
N TRP A 87 -10.36 -12.82 4.72
CA TRP A 87 -10.79 -11.63 5.45
C TRP A 87 -10.68 -11.82 6.96
N THR A 88 -11.11 -12.95 7.52
CA THR A 88 -11.02 -13.24 8.96
C THR A 88 -9.58 -13.18 9.45
N ARG A 89 -8.64 -13.88 8.78
CA ARG A 89 -7.21 -13.87 9.16
C ARG A 89 -6.63 -12.46 9.18
N ARG A 90 -7.10 -11.59 8.28
CA ARG A 90 -6.59 -10.23 8.09
C ARG A 90 -7.25 -9.21 9.01
N PHE A 91 -8.54 -9.37 9.26
CA PHE A 91 -9.26 -8.60 10.25
C PHE A 91 -8.64 -8.80 11.64
N PHE A 92 -8.45 -10.04 12.08
CA PHE A 92 -7.85 -10.32 13.39
C PHE A 92 -6.36 -9.97 13.49
N ARG A 93 -5.68 -9.75 12.37
CA ARG A 93 -4.30 -9.22 12.36
C ARG A 93 -4.25 -7.74 12.74
N ILE A 94 -5.25 -6.95 12.35
CA ILE A 94 -5.23 -5.49 12.45
C ILE A 94 -6.20 -4.99 13.53
N ALA A 95 -7.46 -5.43 13.48
CA ALA A 95 -8.55 -4.89 14.26
C ALA A 95 -8.33 -4.92 15.79
N PRO A 96 -7.80 -6.00 16.41
CA PRO A 96 -7.66 -6.03 17.87
C PRO A 96 -6.75 -4.93 18.42
N LEU A 97 -5.54 -4.79 17.85
CA LEU A 97 -4.62 -3.74 18.27
C LEU A 97 -5.15 -2.35 17.88
N TYR A 98 -5.74 -2.23 16.69
CA TYR A 98 -6.31 -0.96 16.24
C TYR A 98 -7.42 -0.48 17.18
N TYR A 99 -8.34 -1.34 17.62
CA TYR A 99 -9.42 -0.96 18.53
C TYR A 99 -8.93 -0.54 19.92
N VAL A 100 -7.88 -1.19 20.43
CA VAL A 100 -7.24 -0.75 21.69
C VAL A 100 -6.67 0.66 21.52
N LEU A 101 -5.94 0.92 20.43
CA LEU A 101 -5.36 2.24 20.17
C LEU A 101 -6.42 3.29 19.87
N LEU A 102 -7.51 2.93 19.20
CA LEU A 102 -8.66 3.81 18.95
C LEU A 102 -9.32 4.22 20.26
N ALA A 103 -9.56 3.28 21.17
CA ALA A 103 -10.11 3.59 22.50
C ALA A 103 -9.21 4.55 23.27
N ILE A 104 -7.89 4.28 23.32
CA ILE A 104 -6.92 5.19 23.94
C ILE A 104 -6.96 6.56 23.28
N ALA A 105 -6.99 6.62 21.95
CA ALA A 105 -6.99 7.88 21.20
C ALA A 105 -8.24 8.71 21.45
N LEU A 106 -9.43 8.09 21.50
CA LEU A 106 -10.68 8.81 21.77
C LEU A 106 -10.73 9.32 23.22
N LEU A 107 -10.29 8.51 24.18
CA LEU A 107 -10.25 8.88 25.61
C LEU A 107 -9.22 9.98 25.90
N ALA A 108 -8.01 9.86 25.31
CA ALA A 108 -6.94 10.84 25.47
C ALA A 108 -7.08 12.05 24.52
N GLY A 109 -8.04 12.01 23.59
CA GLY A 109 -8.22 12.99 22.52
C GLY A 109 -8.18 14.45 22.99
N PRO A 110 -9.03 14.87 23.94
CA PRO A 110 -9.03 16.25 24.44
C PRO A 110 -7.66 16.71 24.97
N ASN A 111 -6.98 15.87 25.75
CA ASN A 111 -5.65 16.18 26.28
C ASN A 111 -4.61 16.28 25.15
N LEU A 112 -4.63 15.35 24.19
CA LEU A 112 -3.73 15.38 23.04
C LEU A 112 -3.97 16.60 22.16
N GLY A 113 -5.22 17.04 22.03
CA GLY A 113 -5.59 18.28 21.35
C GLY A 113 -4.98 19.51 22.03
N ALA A 114 -5.15 19.63 23.36
CA ALA A 114 -4.57 20.71 24.15
C ALA A 114 -3.04 20.77 24.04
N TYR A 115 -2.35 19.63 24.17
CA TYR A 115 -0.89 19.56 23.97
C TYR A 115 -0.47 19.98 22.57
N ARG A 116 -1.26 19.63 21.54
CA ARG A 116 -0.96 20.04 20.15
C ARG A 116 -1.13 21.54 19.95
N ASP A 117 -2.11 22.16 20.60
CA ASP A 117 -2.30 23.61 20.57
C ASP A 117 -1.15 24.33 21.28
N GLU A 118 -0.72 23.85 22.45
CA GLU A 118 0.46 24.39 23.16
C GLU A 118 1.74 24.29 22.32
N ILE A 119 1.98 23.12 21.70
CA ILE A 119 3.12 22.94 20.79
C ILE A 119 3.02 23.91 19.60
N ALA A 120 1.82 24.13 19.06
CA ALA A 120 1.62 25.05 17.95
C ALA A 120 1.87 26.52 18.33
N GLN A 121 1.75 26.91 19.60
CA GLN A 121 2.15 28.24 20.05
C GLN A 121 3.68 28.43 19.97
N ALA A 122 4.45 27.39 20.31
CA ALA A 122 5.91 27.43 20.22
C ALA A 122 6.44 27.19 18.79
N LEU A 123 5.84 26.27 18.04
CA LEU A 123 6.16 25.90 16.66
C LEU A 123 4.92 25.98 15.76
N PRO A 124 4.52 27.20 15.31
CA PRO A 124 3.29 27.41 14.52
C PRO A 124 3.19 26.57 13.25
N GLN A 125 4.32 26.28 12.62
CA GLN A 125 4.42 25.45 11.41
C GLN A 125 3.98 23.99 11.60
N THR A 126 3.84 23.53 12.85
CA THR A 126 3.44 22.15 13.19
C THR A 126 1.97 22.04 13.57
N GLY A 127 1.24 23.17 13.55
CA GLY A 127 -0.17 23.25 13.91
C GLY A 127 -1.06 22.33 13.08
N THR A 128 -2.17 21.92 13.68
CA THR A 128 -3.18 21.09 13.04
C THR A 128 -4.57 21.51 13.52
N VAL A 129 -5.62 20.95 12.93
CA VAL A 129 -7.00 21.32 13.28
C VAL A 129 -7.40 20.60 14.57
N THR A 130 -7.54 21.32 15.68
CA THR A 130 -7.88 20.78 17.02
C THR A 130 -9.17 19.97 17.03
N ALA A 131 -10.15 20.31 16.18
CA ALA A 131 -11.43 19.60 16.09
C ALA A 131 -11.29 18.08 15.83
N ARG A 132 -10.21 17.62 15.18
CA ARG A 132 -9.98 16.18 14.94
C ARG A 132 -9.73 15.37 16.22
N TYR A 133 -9.38 16.04 17.32
CA TYR A 133 -9.06 15.40 18.59
C TYR A 133 -10.28 15.29 19.50
N LEU A 134 -11.37 15.96 19.16
CA LEU A 134 -12.52 16.18 20.04
C LEU A 134 -13.78 15.44 19.59
N ASP A 135 -13.82 14.94 18.35
CA ASP A 135 -14.99 14.23 17.85
C ASP A 135 -15.12 12.84 18.47
N GLN A 136 -16.00 12.72 19.46
CA GLN A 136 -16.38 11.47 20.11
C GLN A 136 -17.80 11.02 19.71
N SER A 137 -18.33 11.55 18.60
CA SER A 137 -19.67 11.20 18.14
C SER A 137 -19.80 9.70 17.83
N TRP A 138 -21.00 9.15 18.02
CA TRP A 138 -21.27 7.75 17.70
C TRP A 138 -21.04 7.44 16.23
N GLN A 139 -21.28 8.40 15.33
CA GLN A 139 -20.96 8.29 13.91
C GLN A 139 -19.47 8.09 13.69
N ASN A 140 -18.63 8.88 14.36
CA ASN A 140 -17.19 8.76 14.28
C ASN A 140 -16.73 7.37 14.78
N VAL A 141 -17.21 6.97 15.96
CA VAL A 141 -16.89 5.66 16.56
C VAL A 141 -17.27 4.51 15.63
N ILE A 142 -18.50 4.50 15.13
CA ILE A 142 -19.00 3.43 14.23
C ILE A 142 -18.20 3.42 12.92
N ALA A 143 -17.87 4.60 12.37
CA ALA A 143 -17.09 4.70 11.14
C ALA A 143 -15.69 4.07 11.31
N HIS A 144 -15.05 4.27 12.45
CA HIS A 144 -13.73 3.71 12.76
C HIS A 144 -13.80 2.22 13.11
N LEU A 145 -14.81 1.78 13.89
CA LEU A 145 -15.01 0.36 14.21
C LEU A 145 -15.24 -0.49 12.96
N THR A 146 -15.91 0.07 11.95
CA THR A 146 -16.23 -0.62 10.69
C THR A 146 -15.22 -0.36 9.57
N PHE A 147 -14.18 0.44 9.81
CA PHE A 147 -13.19 0.90 8.83
C PHE A 147 -13.74 1.72 7.64
N VAL A 148 -15.02 2.09 7.65
CA VAL A 148 -15.63 2.89 6.56
C VAL A 148 -15.21 4.36 6.59
N PHE A 149 -14.61 4.82 7.70
CA PHE A 149 -14.07 6.18 7.84
C PHE A 149 -13.10 6.57 6.71
N GLY A 150 -12.40 5.60 6.10
CA GLY A 150 -11.50 5.85 4.98
C GLY A 150 -12.19 6.35 3.70
N PHE A 151 -13.51 6.14 3.57
CA PHE A 151 -14.32 6.59 2.44
C PHE A 151 -15.00 7.95 2.68
N ASP A 152 -14.83 8.53 3.87
CA ASP A 152 -15.40 9.82 4.23
C ASP A 152 -14.28 10.85 4.51
N PRO A 153 -14.30 12.03 3.87
CA PRO A 153 -13.22 13.01 3.98
C PRO A 153 -13.12 13.64 5.37
N TYR A 154 -14.23 13.68 6.13
CA TYR A 154 -14.26 14.15 7.51
C TYR A 154 -13.73 13.05 8.44
N PHE A 155 -14.32 11.85 8.39
CA PHE A 155 -13.96 10.80 9.33
C PHE A 155 -12.52 10.30 9.14
N SER A 156 -12.00 10.28 7.91
CA SER A 156 -10.59 9.97 7.60
C SER A 156 -9.54 10.85 8.28
N TYR A 157 -9.98 11.93 8.95
CA TYR A 157 -9.11 12.86 9.67
C TYR A 157 -9.76 13.37 10.97
N SER A 158 -10.51 12.51 11.67
CA SER A 158 -11.31 12.88 12.86
C SER A 158 -10.90 12.16 14.15
N THR A 159 -9.71 11.55 14.17
CA THR A 159 -9.13 10.98 15.39
C THR A 159 -7.70 11.48 15.59
N PRO A 160 -7.12 11.35 16.80
CA PRO A 160 -5.70 11.64 17.03
C PRO A 160 -4.75 10.68 16.30
N LEU A 161 -5.22 9.52 15.85
CA LEU A 161 -4.39 8.51 15.20
C LEU A 161 -3.99 8.90 13.77
N PRO A 162 -2.82 8.48 13.29
CA PRO A 162 -2.49 8.48 11.86
C PRO A 162 -3.03 7.22 11.18
N ASP A 163 -4.31 6.89 11.37
CA ASP A 163 -4.93 5.60 11.01
C ASP A 163 -5.52 5.50 9.60
N TRP A 164 -5.46 6.58 8.82
CA TRP A 164 -5.94 6.60 7.43
C TRP A 164 -5.34 5.49 6.56
N SER A 165 -4.08 5.11 6.80
CA SER A 165 -3.39 4.05 6.06
C SER A 165 -3.87 2.65 6.47
N ILE A 166 -4.33 2.49 7.72
CA ILE A 166 -4.92 1.25 8.24
C ILE A 166 -6.31 1.05 7.62
N GLY A 167 -7.15 2.09 7.61
CA GLY A 167 -8.45 2.05 6.93
C GLY A 167 -8.30 1.71 5.44
N LEU A 168 -7.31 2.32 4.80
CA LEU A 168 -6.95 2.02 3.41
C LEU A 168 -6.49 0.56 3.21
N GLU A 169 -5.67 0.01 4.12
CA GLU A 169 -5.25 -1.40 4.07
C GLU A 169 -6.45 -2.35 4.19
N MET A 170 -7.40 -2.05 5.08
CA MET A 170 -8.66 -2.82 5.19
C MET A 170 -9.52 -2.71 3.93
N ALA A 171 -9.58 -1.54 3.30
CA ALA A 171 -10.26 -1.36 2.01
C ALA A 171 -9.60 -2.18 0.90
N PHE A 172 -8.26 -2.26 0.86
CA PHE A 172 -7.55 -3.17 -0.06
C PHE A 172 -7.90 -4.63 0.20
N TYR A 173 -7.98 -5.06 1.47
CA TYR A 173 -8.34 -6.42 1.82
C TYR A 173 -9.76 -6.78 1.35
N ALA A 174 -10.70 -5.85 1.52
CA ALA A 174 -12.07 -6.02 1.05
C ALA A 174 -12.13 -6.14 -0.49
N ALA A 175 -11.42 -5.27 -1.20
CA ALA A 175 -11.41 -5.26 -2.66
C ALA A 175 -10.68 -6.46 -3.28
N PHE A 176 -9.61 -6.94 -2.63
CA PHE A 176 -8.62 -7.84 -3.24
C PHE A 176 -9.21 -9.10 -3.93
N PRO A 177 -10.14 -9.87 -3.35
CA PRO A 177 -10.72 -11.03 -4.03
C PRO A 177 -11.42 -10.68 -5.34
N CYS A 178 -12.17 -9.57 -5.37
CA CYS A 178 -12.82 -9.07 -6.58
C CYS A 178 -11.81 -8.65 -7.65
N LEU A 179 -10.73 -7.97 -7.24
CA LEU A 179 -9.64 -7.59 -8.14
C LEU A 179 -9.00 -8.82 -8.79
N MET A 180 -8.79 -9.88 -8.00
CA MET A 180 -8.19 -11.12 -8.46
C MET A 180 -9.10 -11.92 -9.41
N ILE A 181 -10.42 -11.96 -9.15
CA ILE A 181 -11.38 -12.55 -10.09
C ILE A 181 -11.37 -11.78 -11.41
N ALA A 182 -11.46 -10.45 -11.37
CA ALA A 182 -11.45 -9.63 -12.57
C ALA A 182 -10.16 -9.82 -13.37
N ALA A 183 -9.01 -9.82 -12.69
CA ALA A 183 -7.70 -10.06 -13.31
C ALA A 183 -7.58 -11.47 -13.92
N GLY A 184 -8.20 -12.48 -13.30
CA GLY A 184 -8.28 -13.83 -13.85
C GLY A 184 -9.17 -13.94 -15.09
N ARG A 185 -10.23 -13.12 -15.17
CA ARG A 185 -11.22 -13.14 -16.28
C ARG A 185 -10.81 -12.31 -17.50
N PHE A 186 -10.19 -11.16 -17.27
CA PHE A 186 -9.87 -10.15 -18.30
C PHE A 186 -8.36 -9.94 -18.51
N GLY A 187 -7.53 -10.57 -17.68
CA GLY A 187 -6.08 -10.43 -17.71
C GLY A 187 -5.57 -9.32 -16.78
N PHE A 188 -4.48 -9.61 -16.07
CA PHE A 188 -3.87 -8.70 -15.08
C PHE A 188 -3.60 -7.28 -15.61
N PRO A 189 -2.90 -7.07 -16.75
CA PRO A 189 -2.63 -5.72 -17.26
C PRO A 189 -3.91 -4.96 -17.62
N THR A 190 -4.84 -5.61 -18.32
CA THR A 190 -6.09 -5.00 -18.79
C THR A 190 -6.93 -4.54 -17.62
N THR A 191 -7.16 -5.42 -16.63
CA THR A 191 -7.93 -5.07 -15.43
C THR A 191 -7.26 -3.93 -14.65
N ALA A 192 -5.92 -3.96 -14.52
CA ALA A 192 -5.16 -2.93 -13.82
C ALA A 192 -5.33 -1.56 -14.47
N ILE A 193 -5.19 -1.48 -15.80
CA ILE A 193 -5.28 -0.25 -16.57
C ILE A 193 -6.72 0.29 -16.54
N VAL A 194 -7.73 -0.55 -16.76
CA VAL A 194 -9.13 -0.13 -16.77
C VAL A 194 -9.55 0.40 -15.41
N ILE A 195 -9.26 -0.31 -14.32
CA ILE A 195 -9.66 0.12 -12.97
C ILE A 195 -8.89 1.37 -12.55
N SER A 196 -7.58 1.43 -12.80
CA SER A 196 -6.78 2.63 -12.48
C SER A 196 -7.20 3.83 -13.32
N GLY A 197 -7.55 3.60 -14.59
CA GLY A 197 -8.13 4.61 -15.48
C GLY A 197 -9.50 5.10 -14.99
N ALA A 198 -10.35 4.21 -14.48
CA ALA A 198 -11.62 4.59 -13.85
C ALA A 198 -11.41 5.39 -12.56
N CYS A 199 -10.44 5.02 -11.72
CA CYS A 199 -10.08 5.80 -10.53
C CYS A 199 -9.56 7.20 -10.89
N LEU A 200 -8.72 7.30 -11.94
CA LEU A 200 -8.26 8.59 -12.44
C LEU A 200 -9.41 9.42 -13.03
N LEU A 201 -10.27 8.82 -13.84
CA LEU A 201 -11.44 9.51 -14.38
C LEU A 201 -12.34 10.01 -13.24
N ALA A 202 -12.58 9.20 -12.21
CA ALA A 202 -13.34 9.61 -11.04
C ALA A 202 -12.66 10.77 -10.30
N SER A 203 -11.34 10.78 -10.16
CA SER A 203 -10.62 11.88 -9.51
C SER A 203 -10.65 13.19 -10.31
N LEU A 204 -10.79 13.10 -11.65
CA LEU A 204 -10.97 14.25 -12.52
C LEU A 204 -12.42 14.77 -12.48
N LEU A 205 -13.41 13.88 -12.59
CA LEU A 205 -14.84 14.24 -12.60
C LEU A 205 -15.32 14.75 -11.24
N PHE A 206 -14.83 14.17 -10.14
CA PHE A 206 -15.21 14.50 -8.77
C PHE A 206 -14.06 15.16 -8.01
N SER A 207 -13.35 16.07 -8.67
CA SER A 207 -12.09 16.63 -8.15
C SER A 207 -12.23 17.31 -6.78
N ASP A 208 -13.34 17.99 -6.49
CA ASP A 208 -13.60 18.61 -5.19
C ASP A 208 -13.74 17.56 -4.07
N PHE A 209 -14.45 16.47 -4.35
CA PHE A 209 -14.57 15.36 -3.42
C PHE A 209 -13.19 14.74 -3.12
N PHE A 210 -12.38 14.45 -4.14
CA PHE A 210 -11.03 13.89 -3.95
C PHE A 210 -10.08 14.86 -3.22
N ARG A 211 -10.21 16.18 -3.46
CA ARG A 211 -9.42 17.21 -2.76
C ARG A 211 -9.85 17.42 -1.31
N SER A 212 -11.11 17.11 -0.96
CA SER A 212 -11.63 17.25 0.40
C SER A 212 -10.98 16.30 1.40
N PHE A 213 -10.50 15.14 0.93
CA PHE A 213 -9.72 14.23 1.76
C PHE A 213 -8.42 14.89 2.17
N LYS A 214 -8.18 15.08 3.48
CA LYS A 214 -6.89 15.60 4.00
C LYS A 214 -5.79 14.56 3.91
N GLN A 215 -6.13 13.29 4.12
CA GLN A 215 -5.24 12.13 3.97
C GLN A 215 -5.72 11.26 2.81
N PRO A 216 -4.84 10.55 2.10
CA PRO A 216 -5.23 9.75 0.94
C PRO A 216 -5.81 8.38 1.38
N SER A 217 -6.89 8.41 2.17
CA SER A 217 -7.57 7.22 2.72
C SER A 217 -8.49 6.53 1.72
N LEU A 218 -9.02 7.28 0.74
CA LEU A 218 -9.93 6.74 -0.25
C LEU A 218 -9.21 5.73 -1.13
N LEU A 219 -9.76 4.51 -1.22
CA LEU A 219 -9.19 3.40 -1.97
C LEU A 219 -8.71 3.80 -3.37
N ALA A 220 -9.55 4.53 -4.11
CA ALA A 220 -9.29 4.96 -5.48
C ALA A 220 -8.00 5.78 -5.65
N ILE A 221 -7.56 6.49 -4.61
CA ILE A 221 -6.34 7.31 -4.64
C ILE A 221 -5.10 6.40 -4.74
N LYS A 222 -4.98 5.41 -3.86
CA LYS A 222 -3.76 4.56 -3.76
C LYS A 222 -3.86 3.24 -4.52
N LEU A 223 -5.02 2.93 -5.11
CA LEU A 223 -5.22 1.69 -5.86
C LEU A 223 -4.23 1.46 -7.01
N PRO A 224 -3.83 2.47 -7.81
CA PRO A 224 -2.82 2.26 -8.86
C PRO A 224 -1.46 1.80 -8.31
N ILE A 225 -1.03 2.33 -7.15
CA ILE A 225 0.24 1.98 -6.51
C ILE A 225 0.18 0.55 -5.94
N PHE A 226 -0.92 0.22 -5.27
CA PHE A 226 -1.17 -1.13 -4.77
C PHE A 226 -1.16 -2.14 -5.93
N TRP A 227 -1.82 -1.81 -7.04
CA TRP A 227 -1.87 -2.66 -8.23
C TRP A 227 -0.53 -2.79 -8.94
N ALA A 228 0.31 -1.76 -8.94
CA ALA A 228 1.68 -1.85 -9.45
C ALA A 228 2.45 -2.98 -8.75
N GLY A 229 2.30 -3.10 -7.43
CA GLY A 229 2.84 -4.23 -6.65
C GLY A 229 2.25 -5.57 -7.08
N MET A 230 0.93 -5.64 -7.28
CA MET A 230 0.25 -6.85 -7.77
C MET A 230 0.80 -7.32 -9.13
N LEU A 231 1.07 -6.39 -10.05
CA LEU A 231 1.64 -6.68 -11.37
C LEU A 231 3.07 -7.18 -11.28
N VAL A 232 3.89 -6.61 -10.39
CA VAL A 232 5.25 -7.11 -10.14
C VAL A 232 5.23 -8.54 -9.62
N ALA A 233 4.34 -8.88 -8.69
CA ALA A 233 4.18 -10.25 -8.21
C ALA A 233 3.69 -11.20 -9.33
N ALA A 234 2.73 -10.77 -10.15
CA ALA A 234 2.27 -11.55 -11.30
C ALA A 234 3.39 -11.81 -12.32
N SER A 235 4.33 -10.87 -12.47
CA SER A 235 5.44 -10.97 -13.43
C SER A 235 6.43 -12.10 -13.11
N LEU A 236 6.46 -12.58 -11.87
CA LEU A 236 7.31 -13.71 -11.46
C LEU A 236 6.90 -15.03 -12.11
N ASN A 237 5.61 -15.20 -12.36
CA ASN A 237 5.06 -16.40 -12.99
C ASN A 237 4.92 -16.22 -14.52
N ALA A 238 5.35 -15.08 -15.06
CA ALA A 238 5.29 -14.77 -16.49
C ALA A 238 6.65 -14.99 -17.16
N GLY A 239 6.63 -15.55 -18.37
CA GLY A 239 7.80 -15.73 -19.23
C GLY A 239 7.87 -14.72 -20.39
N GLY A 240 9.09 -14.49 -20.89
CA GLY A 240 9.34 -13.72 -22.11
C GLY A 240 8.67 -12.35 -22.16
N ARG A 241 7.94 -12.06 -23.24
CA ARG A 241 7.26 -10.77 -23.48
C ARG A 241 6.24 -10.41 -22.40
N GLN A 242 5.53 -11.39 -21.84
CA GLN A 242 4.45 -11.13 -20.88
C GLN A 242 4.98 -10.52 -19.57
N ARG A 243 6.18 -10.91 -19.12
CA ARG A 243 6.84 -10.33 -17.95
C ARG A 243 7.04 -8.83 -18.13
N TRP A 244 7.57 -8.43 -19.28
CA TRP A 244 7.81 -7.02 -19.59
C TRP A 244 6.52 -6.22 -19.73
N VAL A 245 5.46 -6.81 -20.30
CA VAL A 245 4.13 -6.16 -20.32
C VAL A 245 3.66 -5.85 -18.90
N LEU A 246 3.77 -6.80 -17.96
CA LEU A 246 3.37 -6.59 -16.56
C LEU A 246 4.19 -5.49 -15.87
N ILE A 247 5.52 -5.50 -16.05
CA ILE A 247 6.42 -4.49 -15.46
C ILE A 247 6.17 -3.11 -16.06
N CYS A 248 6.01 -3.00 -17.38
CA CYS A 248 5.70 -1.74 -18.06
C CYS A 248 4.32 -1.21 -17.66
N SER A 249 3.32 -2.09 -17.51
CA SER A 249 2.01 -1.69 -16.95
C SER A 249 2.13 -1.18 -15.52
N ALA A 250 2.93 -1.84 -14.67
CA ALA A 250 3.17 -1.39 -13.30
C ALA A 250 3.84 0.00 -13.27
N LEU A 251 4.80 0.22 -14.17
CA LEU A 251 5.45 1.52 -14.34
C LEU A 251 4.44 2.58 -14.76
N LEU A 252 3.60 2.30 -15.78
CA LEU A 252 2.55 3.21 -16.22
C LEU A 252 1.62 3.62 -15.07
N LEU A 253 1.24 2.68 -14.19
CA LEU A 253 0.40 2.99 -13.03
C LEU A 253 1.12 3.88 -12.01
N CYS A 254 2.43 3.70 -11.81
CA CYS A 254 3.23 4.57 -10.94
C CYS A 254 3.33 5.99 -11.49
N LEU A 255 3.17 6.15 -12.81
CA LEU A 255 3.19 7.46 -13.47
C LEU A 255 1.87 8.23 -13.36
N LEU A 256 0.79 7.59 -12.89
CA LEU A 256 -0.49 8.26 -12.75
C LEU A 256 -0.46 9.32 -11.63
N PRO A 257 -1.05 10.50 -11.86
CA PRO A 257 -1.14 11.55 -10.84
C PRO A 257 -2.16 11.14 -9.78
N VAL A 258 -1.66 10.58 -8.67
CA VAL A 258 -2.46 10.13 -7.53
C VAL A 258 -3.07 11.31 -6.75
N ARG A 259 -2.47 12.50 -6.80
CA ARG A 259 -2.99 13.74 -6.20
C ARG A 259 -2.41 14.95 -6.93
N GLY A 260 -3.24 15.91 -7.33
CA GLY A 260 -2.78 17.15 -7.96
C GLY A 260 -2.19 18.09 -6.92
N GLY A 261 -0.86 18.17 -6.83
CA GLY A 261 -0.15 19.08 -5.94
C GLY A 261 1.32 19.27 -6.34
N GLY A 262 1.95 20.37 -5.90
CA GLY A 262 3.29 20.81 -6.34
C GLY A 262 4.48 19.89 -6.03
N SER A 263 4.29 18.79 -5.28
CA SER A 263 5.31 17.75 -5.03
C SER A 263 5.27 16.57 -6.01
N ALA A 264 4.52 16.69 -7.11
CA ALA A 264 4.34 15.62 -8.09
C ALA A 264 5.66 15.00 -8.63
N PRO A 265 6.73 15.75 -8.94
CA PRO A 265 7.94 15.16 -9.50
C PRO A 265 8.69 14.24 -8.53
N LEU A 266 8.79 14.63 -7.25
CA LEU A 266 9.46 13.81 -6.23
C LEU A 266 8.66 12.55 -5.90
N GLU A 267 7.33 12.68 -5.76
CA GLU A 267 6.45 11.52 -5.53
C GLU A 267 6.53 10.52 -6.68
N LEU A 268 6.51 11.02 -7.92
CA LEU A 268 6.67 10.22 -9.13
C LEU A 268 8.02 9.48 -9.13
N ALA A 269 9.12 10.21 -8.90
CA ALA A 269 10.46 9.64 -8.85
C ALA A 269 10.56 8.54 -7.79
N MET A 270 10.01 8.76 -6.59
CA MET A 270 10.03 7.78 -5.52
C MET A 270 9.18 6.55 -5.80
N ARG A 271 8.01 6.69 -6.45
CA ARG A 271 7.20 5.54 -6.88
C ARG A 271 7.94 4.69 -7.90
N VAL A 272 8.57 5.33 -8.89
CA VAL A 272 9.39 4.64 -9.89
C VAL A 272 10.59 3.96 -9.23
N ALA A 273 11.27 4.63 -8.29
CA ALA A 273 12.39 4.06 -7.54
C ALA A 273 11.96 2.86 -6.69
N ASN A 274 10.83 2.94 -5.99
CA ASN A 274 10.26 1.83 -5.22
C ASN A 274 9.91 0.64 -6.12
N LEU A 275 9.25 0.90 -7.25
CA LEU A 275 8.91 -0.14 -8.22
C LEU A 275 10.17 -0.82 -8.78
N ALA A 276 11.17 -0.02 -9.16
CA ALA A 276 12.44 -0.52 -9.67
C ALA A 276 13.18 -1.34 -8.61
N GLY A 277 13.24 -0.85 -7.37
CA GLY A 277 13.87 -1.53 -6.24
C GLY A 277 13.23 -2.89 -5.93
N ILE A 278 11.89 -2.94 -5.83
CA ILE A 278 11.17 -4.20 -5.63
C ILE A 278 11.37 -5.13 -6.83
N SER A 279 11.25 -4.61 -8.06
CA SER A 279 11.42 -5.43 -9.27
C SER A 279 12.82 -6.03 -9.36
N LEU A 280 13.87 -5.25 -9.10
CA LEU A 280 15.25 -5.74 -9.05
C LEU A 280 15.42 -6.79 -7.97
N LEU A 281 14.99 -6.52 -6.73
CA LEU A 281 15.18 -7.42 -5.61
C LEU A 281 14.57 -8.80 -5.86
N VAL A 282 13.39 -8.83 -6.49
CA VAL A 282 12.66 -10.07 -6.71
C VAL A 282 13.09 -10.77 -8.02
N HIS A 283 13.48 -10.03 -9.07
CA HIS A 283 13.94 -10.61 -10.34
C HIS A 283 15.45 -10.87 -10.43
N ALA A 284 16.28 -10.36 -9.50
CA ALA A 284 17.73 -10.55 -9.51
C ALA A 284 18.17 -12.03 -9.54
N GLY A 285 17.32 -12.97 -9.10
CA GLY A 285 17.56 -14.41 -9.21
C GLY A 285 17.13 -15.07 -10.52
N HIS A 286 16.35 -14.38 -11.35
CA HIS A 286 15.90 -14.86 -12.65
C HIS A 286 16.78 -14.35 -13.80
N LEU A 287 17.76 -13.50 -13.50
CA LEU A 287 18.83 -13.17 -14.43
C LEU A 287 19.62 -14.47 -14.70
N PRO A 288 19.97 -14.77 -15.95
CA PRO A 288 20.85 -15.90 -16.24
C PRO A 288 22.07 -15.72 -15.35
N GLN A 289 22.32 -16.67 -14.45
CA GLN A 289 23.64 -16.78 -13.87
C GLN A 289 24.55 -16.98 -15.06
N GLY A 290 25.32 -15.94 -15.41
CA GLY A 290 26.35 -16.03 -16.43
C GLY A 290 27.10 -17.32 -16.16
N SER A 291 27.14 -18.17 -17.18
CA SER A 291 27.86 -19.43 -17.18
C SER A 291 29.09 -19.29 -16.30
N ARG A 292 29.15 -20.04 -15.19
CA ARG A 292 30.40 -20.26 -14.49
C ARG A 292 31.32 -20.90 -15.52
N LEU A 293 32.10 -20.06 -16.20
CA LEU A 293 33.15 -20.47 -17.11
C LEU A 293 34.06 -21.42 -16.33
N GLY A 294 34.12 -22.65 -16.84
CA GLY A 294 35.02 -23.75 -16.51
C GLY A 294 35.82 -23.64 -15.23
N ARG A 295 35.35 -24.32 -14.17
CA ARG A 295 36.27 -25.20 -13.44
C ARG A 295 36.50 -26.44 -14.32
N THR A 296 37.38 -26.33 -15.30
CA THR A 296 38.06 -27.52 -15.84
C THR A 296 39.27 -27.76 -14.97
N ALA A 297 39.22 -28.87 -14.25
CA ALA A 297 40.35 -29.49 -13.60
C ALA A 297 41.51 -29.67 -14.59
N ARG A 298 42.71 -29.24 -14.18
CA ARG A 298 43.95 -30.00 -14.23
C ARG A 298 44.97 -29.32 -13.32
#